data_AF-A0A8T1S3I3-F1
#
_entry.id   AF-A0A8T1S3I3-F1
#
_cell.length_a   1.000
_cell.length_b   1.000
_cell.length_c   1.000
_cell.angle_alpha   90.00
_cell.angle_beta   90.00
_cell.angle_gamma   90.00
#
_symmetry.space_group_name_H-M   'P 1'
#
loop_
_entity.id
_entity.type
_entity.pdbx_description
1 polymer ?
#
loop_
_entity_poly.entity_id
_entity_poly.type
_entity_poly.pdbx_seq_one_letter_code
_entity_poly.pdbx_strand_id
1 'polypeptide(L)'
;RITNGIEGNSSLKDSQSSSKQSLYPKPDNNSTEGCGCKLCPADWLLHKNKCYWVSKDSKTWSESREDCSAKGSQMLVIQDKEEMVYILSIPQLNLVWLGLSVTSPERKWTWVDGSTFDETLFQLTGAAERESCVMIKGNRAISETCMAVAKWICEKVALK
;
A
#
# COMPACT_ATOMS: atom_id res chain seq x y z
N ARG A 1 45.05 -62.95 13.20
CA ARG A 1 45.77 -61.68 13.54
C ARG A 1 44.86 -60.96 14.52
N ILE A 2 45.19 -60.91 15.83
CA ILE A 2 46.11 -59.92 16.45
C ILE A 2 45.61 -58.52 16.06
N THR A 3 45.14 -57.61 16.92
CA THR A 3 45.11 -57.43 18.39
C THR A 3 44.25 -56.18 18.67
N ASN A 4 43.73 -56.06 19.91
CA ASN A 4 43.73 -54.90 20.82
C ASN A 4 43.43 -53.50 20.25
N GLY A 5 42.46 -52.76 20.81
CA GLY A 5 42.68 -51.90 21.99
C GLY A 5 43.10 -50.50 21.49
N ILE A 6 42.54 -49.39 21.94
CA ILE A 6 42.66 -48.83 23.29
C ILE A 6 41.71 -47.63 23.40
N GLU A 7 41.23 -47.43 24.63
CA GLU A 7 40.46 -46.32 25.16
C GLU A 7 41.06 -44.93 24.86
N GLY A 8 40.22 -43.91 24.93
CA GLY A 8 40.64 -42.52 24.96
C GLY A 8 39.55 -41.60 25.48
N ASN A 9 39.17 -41.79 26.75
CA ASN A 9 38.55 -40.72 27.53
C ASN A 9 39.64 -39.70 27.88
N SER A 10 39.48 -38.43 27.50
CA SER A 10 40.00 -37.33 28.30
C SER A 10 39.21 -36.06 28.04
N SER A 11 38.62 -35.60 29.13
CA SER A 11 37.93 -34.33 29.33
C SER A 11 38.87 -33.11 29.29
N LEU A 12 38.23 -31.93 29.21
CA LEU A 12 38.67 -30.57 29.55
C LEU A 12 39.47 -29.79 28.49
N LYS A 13 38.85 -28.71 27.99
CA LYS A 13 39.09 -27.38 28.59
C LYS A 13 37.92 -26.43 28.34
N ASP A 14 37.61 -25.75 29.44
CA ASP A 14 36.54 -24.79 29.67
C ASP A 14 36.60 -23.57 28.77
N SER A 15 35.44 -22.95 28.53
CA SER A 15 35.23 -21.54 28.87
C SER A 15 33.74 -21.20 28.84
N GLN A 16 33.31 -20.56 29.91
CA GLN A 16 31.92 -20.35 30.33
C GLN A 16 31.16 -19.33 29.48
N SER A 17 29.83 -19.48 29.55
CA SER A 17 28.83 -18.42 29.75
C SER A 17 28.56 -17.42 28.61
N SER A 18 27.34 -17.49 28.06
CA SER A 18 26.31 -16.46 28.34
C SER A 18 25.17 -16.52 27.31
N SER A 19 23.97 -16.77 27.81
CA SER A 19 22.68 -16.49 27.18
C SER A 19 22.56 -15.07 26.61
N LYS A 20 22.13 -14.92 25.35
CA LYS A 20 21.59 -13.67 24.75
C LYS A 20 20.60 -14.08 23.66
N GLN A 21 19.29 -14.25 23.90
CA GLN A 21 18.26 -13.27 24.24
C GLN A 21 18.10 -12.15 23.20
N SER A 22 17.09 -12.33 22.33
CA SER A 22 16.17 -11.33 21.77
C SER A 22 16.78 -10.02 21.21
N LEU A 23 16.96 -9.97 19.89
CA LEU A 23 17.15 -8.71 19.13
C LEU A 23 15.80 -8.01 18.92
N TYR A 24 15.17 -7.57 20.01
CA TYR A 24 14.24 -6.45 19.99
C TYR A 24 14.94 -5.31 20.73
N PRO A 25 15.06 -4.10 20.14
CA PRO A 25 15.67 -2.97 20.83
C PRO A 25 14.85 -2.64 22.09
N LYS A 26 15.53 -2.53 23.23
CA LYS A 26 14.90 -2.04 24.47
C LYS A 26 14.55 -0.56 24.28
N PRO A 27 13.39 -0.09 24.77
CA PRO A 27 13.05 1.32 24.68
C PRO A 27 13.89 2.09 25.70
N ASP A 28 14.67 3.06 25.23
CA ASP A 28 15.34 4.04 26.08
C ASP A 28 14.30 5.00 26.65
N ASN A 29 14.08 4.90 27.97
CA ASN A 29 13.39 5.93 28.74
C ASN A 29 14.30 7.15 28.85
N ASN A 30 14.11 8.14 27.98
CA ASN A 30 14.00 9.57 28.33
C ASN A 30 14.23 10.45 27.07
N SER A 31 13.21 10.53 26.23
CA SER A 31 13.00 11.63 25.29
C SER A 31 11.51 11.67 24.95
N THR A 32 10.79 12.54 25.65
CA THR A 32 9.35 12.75 25.49
C THR A 32 9.06 13.54 24.22
N GLU A 33 9.41 12.95 23.08
CA GLU A 33 8.95 13.29 21.73
C GLU A 33 9.35 12.12 20.82
N GLY A 34 8.52 11.07 20.86
CA GLY A 34 8.71 9.90 20.02
C GLY A 34 8.62 10.29 18.55
N CYS A 35 9.65 9.97 17.76
CA CYS A 35 9.56 9.95 16.30
C CYS A 35 8.56 8.84 15.94
N GLY A 36 7.27 9.20 15.84
CA GLY A 36 6.16 8.24 15.75
C GLY A 36 6.37 7.24 14.62
N CYS A 37 6.56 5.97 14.98
CA CYS A 37 6.67 4.88 14.02
C CYS A 37 5.32 4.70 13.33
N LYS A 38 5.28 4.96 12.02
CA LYS A 38 4.06 4.78 11.23
C LYS A 38 3.94 3.33 10.80
N LEU A 39 2.78 2.73 11.02
CA LEU A 39 2.52 1.33 10.70
C LEU A 39 1.33 1.18 9.77
N CYS A 40 1.46 0.22 8.86
CA CYS A 40 0.38 -0.23 7.98
C CYS A 40 0.02 -1.69 8.30
N PRO A 41 -1.21 -2.12 8.01
CA PRO A 41 -1.55 -3.53 8.08
C PRO A 41 -0.64 -4.38 7.19
N ALA A 42 -0.59 -5.69 7.47
CA ALA A 42 0.11 -6.64 6.60
C ALA A 42 -0.39 -6.52 5.15
N ASP A 43 0.53 -6.61 4.19
CA ASP A 43 0.29 -6.48 2.75
C ASP A 43 -0.16 -5.09 2.26
N TRP A 44 -0.07 -4.06 3.11
CA TRP A 44 -0.24 -2.66 2.69
C TRP A 44 1.11 -1.96 2.57
N LEU A 45 1.27 -1.19 1.51
CA LEU A 45 2.47 -0.41 1.25
C LEU A 45 2.40 0.89 2.08
N LEU A 46 3.42 1.16 2.90
CA LEU A 46 3.54 2.42 3.62
C LEU A 46 4.24 3.47 2.73
N HIS A 47 3.62 4.63 2.56
CA HIS A 47 4.28 5.80 2.00
C HIS A 47 3.79 7.08 2.68
N LYS A 48 4.72 7.89 3.20
CA LYS A 48 4.46 9.07 4.04
C LYS A 48 3.54 8.73 5.24
N ASN A 49 2.29 9.19 5.21
CA ASN A 49 1.28 9.04 6.27
C ASN A 49 0.13 8.12 5.85
N LYS A 50 0.27 7.40 4.74
CA LYS A 50 -0.78 6.60 4.13
C LYS A 50 -0.32 5.16 3.92
N CYS A 51 -1.30 4.28 3.96
CA CYS A 51 -1.18 2.87 3.62
C CYS A 51 -1.94 2.62 2.33
N TYR A 52 -1.36 1.88 1.39
CA TYR A 52 -1.96 1.55 0.10
C TYR A 52 -2.07 0.04 -0.06
N TRP A 53 -3.24 -0.43 -0.48
CA TRP A 53 -3.46 -1.83 -0.81
C TRP A 53 -3.87 -1.96 -2.26
N VAL A 54 -3.10 -2.74 -3.02
CA VAL A 54 -3.35 -3.00 -4.43
C VAL A 54 -4.09 -4.32 -4.55
N SER A 55 -5.21 -4.32 -5.27
CA SER A 55 -5.98 -5.53 -5.47
C SER A 55 -5.24 -6.57 -6.30
N LYS A 56 -5.51 -7.85 -5.99
CA LYS A 56 -5.09 -8.97 -6.84
C LYS A 56 -6.11 -9.24 -7.95
N ASP A 57 -7.38 -9.03 -7.64
CA ASP A 57 -8.52 -9.22 -8.54
C ASP A 57 -8.81 -7.96 -9.35
N SER A 58 -9.66 -8.11 -10.37
CA SER A 58 -10.22 -7.01 -11.16
C SER A 58 -11.74 -6.94 -10.97
N LYS A 59 -12.27 -5.73 -10.78
CA LYS A 59 -13.69 -5.47 -10.54
C LYS A 59 -14.14 -4.18 -11.23
N THR A 60 -15.45 -3.96 -11.29
CA THR A 60 -16.00 -2.66 -11.70
C THR A 60 -15.61 -1.57 -10.70
N TRP A 61 -15.73 -0.31 -11.10
CA TRP A 61 -15.39 0.80 -10.21
C TRP A 61 -16.23 0.79 -8.91
N SER A 62 -17.53 0.50 -9.02
CA SER A 62 -18.43 0.46 -7.85
C SER A 62 -18.05 -0.66 -6.89
N GLU A 63 -17.87 -1.89 -7.39
CA GLU A 63 -17.50 -3.03 -6.54
C GLU A 63 -16.12 -2.84 -5.90
N SER A 64 -15.20 -2.17 -6.60
CA SER A 64 -13.87 -1.82 -6.09
C SER A 64 -13.98 -0.82 -4.92
N ARG A 65 -14.88 0.17 -5.03
CA ARG A 65 -15.15 1.15 -3.97
C ARG A 65 -15.72 0.47 -2.73
N GLU A 66 -16.69 -0.43 -2.93
CA GLU A 66 -17.30 -1.21 -1.85
C GLU A 66 -16.27 -2.11 -1.14
N ASP A 67 -15.35 -2.73 -1.89
CA ASP A 67 -14.28 -3.53 -1.30
C ASP A 67 -13.35 -2.68 -0.41
N CYS A 68 -12.98 -1.47 -0.84
CA CYS A 68 -12.21 -0.57 0.02
C CYS A 68 -12.98 -0.18 1.29
N SER A 69 -14.28 0.14 1.18
CA SER A 69 -15.12 0.43 2.34
C SER A 69 -15.18 -0.76 3.31
N ALA A 70 -15.33 -1.98 2.80
CA ALA A 70 -15.33 -3.20 3.61
C ALA A 70 -14.00 -3.44 4.37
N LYS A 71 -12.87 -2.89 3.88
CA LYS A 71 -11.57 -2.92 4.57
C LYS A 71 -11.36 -1.77 5.57
N GLY A 72 -12.39 -0.97 5.84
CA GLY A 72 -12.27 0.25 6.67
C GLY A 72 -11.34 1.26 6.02
N SER A 73 -11.44 1.42 4.71
CA SER A 73 -10.58 2.27 3.89
C SER A 73 -11.41 2.93 2.78
N GLN A 74 -10.76 3.73 1.93
CA GLN A 74 -11.40 4.32 0.75
C GLN A 74 -10.62 3.99 -0.52
N MET A 75 -11.24 4.17 -1.68
CA MET A 75 -10.50 4.11 -2.94
C MET A 75 -9.53 5.29 -3.03
N LEU A 76 -8.37 5.07 -3.66
CA LEU A 76 -7.28 6.04 -3.75
C LEU A 76 -7.72 7.44 -4.22
N VAL A 77 -7.44 8.46 -3.39
CA VAL A 77 -7.55 9.88 -3.72
C VAL A 77 -6.16 10.49 -3.80
N ILE A 78 -5.80 11.00 -4.97
CA ILE A 78 -4.51 11.67 -5.18
C ILE A 78 -4.59 13.10 -4.63
N GLN A 79 -3.75 13.40 -3.64
CA GLN A 79 -3.72 14.69 -2.95
C GLN A 79 -2.64 15.62 -3.49
N ASP A 80 -1.53 15.07 -3.99
CA ASP A 80 -0.41 15.83 -4.53
C ASP A 80 0.28 15.11 -5.70
N LYS A 81 1.15 15.83 -6.41
CA LYS A 81 1.90 15.30 -7.56
C LYS A 81 2.86 14.20 -7.13
N GLU A 82 3.49 14.33 -5.97
CA GLU A 82 4.42 13.34 -5.44
C GLU A 82 3.73 12.00 -5.18
N GLU A 83 2.48 12.02 -4.71
CA GLU A 83 1.65 10.83 -4.52
C GLU A 83 1.34 10.16 -5.85
N MET A 84 0.97 10.92 -6.89
CA MET A 84 0.79 10.36 -8.23
C MET A 84 2.07 9.67 -8.75
N VAL A 85 3.23 10.30 -8.55
CA VAL A 85 4.53 9.70 -8.92
C VAL A 85 4.79 8.40 -8.15
N TYR A 86 4.51 8.39 -6.84
CA TYR A 86 4.65 7.18 -6.02
C TYR A 86 3.74 6.07 -6.53
N ILE A 87 2.46 6.35 -6.79
CA ILE A 87 1.51 5.36 -7.31
C ILE A 87 2.00 4.78 -8.63
N LEU A 88 2.46 5.61 -9.58
CA LEU A 88 3.02 5.15 -10.86
C LEU A 88 4.32 4.34 -10.71
N SER A 89 5.03 4.45 -9.59
CA SER A 89 6.25 3.67 -9.31
C SER A 89 5.96 2.26 -8.78
N ILE A 90 4.73 1.97 -8.36
CA ILE A 90 4.35 0.65 -7.86
C ILE A 90 4.40 -0.36 -9.03
N PRO A 91 5.16 -1.46 -8.90
CA PRO A 91 5.29 -2.44 -9.97
C PRO A 91 3.94 -3.07 -10.37
N GLN A 92 3.81 -3.40 -11.66
CA GLN A 92 2.69 -4.17 -12.23
C GLN A 92 1.29 -3.50 -12.14
N LEU A 93 1.24 -2.17 -12.00
CA LEU A 93 0.02 -1.38 -12.14
C LEU A 93 -0.28 -1.06 -13.62
N ASN A 94 -0.77 -2.06 -14.37
CA ASN A 94 -1.08 -1.85 -15.79
C ASN A 94 -2.45 -1.22 -16.03
N LEU A 95 -3.47 -1.65 -15.29
CA LEU A 95 -4.86 -1.17 -15.38
C LEU A 95 -5.42 -1.09 -13.96
N VAL A 96 -5.55 0.11 -13.41
CA VAL A 96 -5.95 0.29 -12.01
C VAL A 96 -6.87 1.48 -11.81
N TRP A 97 -8.01 1.25 -11.15
CA TRP A 97 -8.98 2.28 -10.78
C TRP A 97 -8.40 3.25 -9.74
N LEU A 98 -8.72 4.52 -9.94
CA LEU A 98 -8.61 5.59 -8.95
C LEU A 98 -10.00 5.92 -8.39
N GLY A 99 -10.05 6.54 -7.22
CA GLY A 99 -11.28 7.00 -6.60
C GLY A 99 -11.93 8.20 -7.30
N LEU A 100 -11.73 8.41 -8.60
CA LEU A 100 -12.22 9.56 -9.35
C LEU A 100 -13.28 9.13 -10.37
N SER A 101 -14.43 9.79 -10.35
CA SER A 101 -15.58 9.50 -11.21
C SER A 101 -16.32 10.78 -11.60
N VAL A 102 -17.14 10.71 -12.65
CA VAL A 102 -18.02 11.82 -13.02
C VAL A 102 -19.29 11.78 -12.19
N THR A 103 -19.58 12.88 -11.49
CA THR A 103 -20.86 13.08 -10.81
C THR A 103 -21.90 13.67 -11.76
N SER A 104 -23.15 13.21 -11.63
CA SER A 104 -24.31 13.70 -12.38
C SER A 104 -25.25 14.43 -11.41
N PRO A 105 -25.88 15.55 -11.82
CA PRO A 105 -25.97 16.11 -13.18
C PRO A 105 -24.82 17.05 -13.61
N GLU A 106 -23.92 17.44 -12.70
CA GLU A 106 -22.94 18.51 -12.93
C GLU A 106 -21.86 18.18 -13.96
N ARG A 107 -21.67 16.89 -14.28
CA ARG A 107 -20.63 16.36 -15.18
C ARG A 107 -19.23 16.82 -14.76
N LYS A 108 -18.94 16.73 -13.46
CA LYS A 108 -17.65 17.09 -12.88
C LYS A 108 -16.91 15.85 -12.38
N TRP A 109 -15.59 15.87 -12.54
CA TRP A 109 -14.71 14.89 -11.92
C TRP A 109 -14.68 15.12 -10.40
N THR A 110 -15.10 14.11 -9.64
CA THR A 110 -15.20 14.16 -8.18
C THR A 110 -14.58 12.91 -7.58
N TRP A 111 -13.74 13.13 -6.58
CA TRP A 111 -13.11 12.07 -5.80
C TRP A 111 -14.11 11.41 -4.85
N VAL A 112 -13.83 10.19 -4.41
CA VAL A 112 -14.68 9.45 -3.44
C VAL A 112 -14.80 10.14 -2.08
N ASP A 113 -13.90 11.06 -1.75
CA ASP A 113 -13.97 11.91 -0.54
C ASP A 113 -14.84 13.17 -0.73
N GLY A 114 -15.40 13.37 -1.92
CA GLY A 114 -16.25 14.50 -2.27
C GLY A 114 -15.50 15.72 -2.81
N SER A 115 -14.16 15.72 -2.80
CA SER A 115 -13.38 16.82 -3.37
C SER A 115 -13.46 16.84 -4.90
N THR A 116 -13.36 18.03 -5.50
CA THR A 116 -13.33 18.19 -6.96
C THR A 116 -11.93 17.96 -7.48
N PHE A 117 -11.81 17.33 -8.65
CA PHE A 117 -10.51 17.14 -9.31
C PHE A 117 -9.89 18.47 -9.72
N ASP A 118 -8.61 18.64 -9.39
CA ASP A 118 -7.77 19.73 -9.88
C ASP A 118 -6.88 19.21 -11.03
N GLU A 119 -7.05 19.80 -12.22
CA GLU A 119 -6.28 19.46 -13.42
C GLU A 119 -4.77 19.68 -13.25
N THR A 120 -4.34 20.45 -12.24
CA THR A 120 -2.91 20.62 -11.94
C THR A 120 -2.27 19.35 -11.37
N LEU A 121 -3.03 18.39 -10.83
CA LEU A 121 -2.50 17.16 -10.22
C LEU A 121 -1.87 16.23 -11.25
N PHE A 122 -2.57 15.96 -12.33
CA PHE A 122 -2.09 15.11 -13.44
C PHE A 122 -2.93 15.32 -14.70
N GLN A 123 -2.36 15.00 -15.86
CA GLN A 123 -3.10 15.00 -17.12
C GLN A 123 -4.11 13.84 -17.15
N LEU A 124 -5.38 14.17 -17.21
CA LEU A 124 -6.47 13.22 -17.48
C LEU A 124 -6.80 13.24 -18.97
N THR A 125 -6.86 12.06 -19.59
CA THR A 125 -7.25 11.90 -21.00
C THR A 125 -8.69 11.40 -21.11
N GLY A 126 -9.54 12.15 -21.81
CA GLY A 126 -10.96 11.81 -22.02
C GLY A 126 -11.89 12.82 -21.35
N ALA A 127 -13.14 12.87 -21.83
CA ALA A 127 -14.13 13.83 -21.37
C ALA A 127 -14.86 13.36 -20.10
N ALA A 128 -15.40 14.32 -19.34
CA ALA A 128 -16.27 14.08 -18.19
C ALA A 128 -17.69 13.70 -18.67
N GLU A 129 -17.82 12.49 -19.22
CA GLU A 129 -19.11 11.95 -19.65
C GLU A 129 -19.83 11.23 -18.51
N ARG A 130 -21.13 10.99 -18.67
CA ARG A 130 -21.87 10.22 -17.66
C ARG A 130 -21.30 8.81 -17.57
N GLU A 131 -21.29 8.24 -16.36
CA GLU A 131 -20.80 6.89 -16.10
C GLU A 131 -19.32 6.68 -16.49
N SER A 132 -18.53 7.76 -16.50
CA SER A 132 -17.09 7.72 -16.66
C SER A 132 -16.37 7.70 -15.31
N CYS A 133 -15.39 6.81 -15.22
CA CYS A 133 -14.51 6.61 -14.07
C CYS A 133 -13.06 6.69 -14.52
N VAL A 134 -12.14 7.00 -13.61
CA VAL A 134 -10.73 7.19 -13.96
C VAL A 134 -9.88 6.01 -13.52
N MET A 135 -9.08 5.51 -14.44
CA MET A 135 -8.05 4.50 -14.18
C MET A 135 -6.70 4.93 -14.74
N ILE A 136 -5.64 4.38 -14.17
CA ILE A 136 -4.31 4.40 -14.77
C ILE A 136 -4.21 3.25 -15.76
N LYS A 137 -3.80 3.57 -16.99
CA LYS A 137 -3.45 2.62 -18.05
C LYS A 137 -1.99 2.83 -18.46
N GLY A 138 -1.13 1.90 -18.08
CA GLY A 138 0.33 2.11 -18.13
C GLY A 138 0.71 3.27 -17.22
N ASN A 139 1.14 4.40 -17.79
CA ASN A 139 1.54 5.59 -17.03
C ASN A 139 0.62 6.81 -17.25
N ARG A 140 -0.62 6.59 -17.71
CA ARG A 140 -1.56 7.66 -18.05
C ARG A 140 -2.87 7.49 -17.29
N ALA A 141 -3.41 8.58 -16.75
CA ALA A 141 -4.78 8.62 -16.26
C ALA A 141 -5.73 8.80 -17.45
N ILE A 142 -6.69 7.89 -17.58
CA ILE A 142 -7.69 7.89 -18.65
C ILE A 142 -9.11 7.83 -18.07
N SER A 143 -10.04 8.45 -18.76
CA SER A 143 -11.48 8.22 -18.59
C SER A 143 -11.85 6.90 -19.26
N GLU A 144 -12.61 6.06 -18.56
CA GLU A 144 -13.13 4.79 -19.03
C GLU A 144 -14.54 4.57 -18.47
N THR A 145 -15.35 3.72 -19.10
CA THR A 145 -16.65 3.34 -18.54
C THR A 145 -16.51 2.69 -17.16
N CYS A 146 -17.31 3.13 -16.19
CA CYS A 146 -17.30 2.57 -14.83
C CYS A 146 -17.64 1.07 -14.77
N MET A 147 -18.22 0.52 -15.86
CA MET A 147 -18.53 -0.90 -16.03
C MET A 147 -17.33 -1.75 -16.46
N ALA A 148 -16.22 -1.13 -16.88
CA ALA A 148 -15.00 -1.88 -17.17
C ALA A 148 -14.45 -2.55 -15.90
N VAL A 149 -13.67 -3.61 -16.07
CA VAL A 149 -13.02 -4.30 -14.95
C VAL A 149 -11.53 -4.01 -14.92
N ALA A 150 -11.04 -3.57 -13.77
CA ALA A 150 -9.63 -3.30 -13.54
C ALA A 150 -9.26 -3.61 -12.09
N LYS A 151 -7.96 -3.67 -11.79
CA LYS A 151 -7.51 -3.67 -10.40
C LYS A 151 -7.89 -2.34 -9.74
N TRP A 152 -7.75 -2.23 -8.43
CA TRP A 152 -7.98 -0.97 -7.71
C TRP A 152 -6.98 -0.79 -6.59
N ILE A 153 -6.88 0.45 -6.10
CA ILE A 153 -6.07 0.79 -4.94
C ILE A 153 -6.98 1.32 -3.84
N CYS A 154 -6.87 0.73 -2.67
CA CYS A 154 -7.43 1.27 -1.45
C CYS A 154 -6.36 2.06 -0.68
N GLU A 155 -6.77 3.12 0.00
CA GLU A 155 -5.92 3.91 0.88
C GLU A 155 -6.55 4.14 2.26
N LYS A 156 -5.69 4.32 3.27
CA LYS A 156 -6.07 4.82 4.60
C LYS A 156 -4.88 5.45 5.32
N VAL A 157 -5.16 6.21 6.38
CA VAL A 157 -4.13 6.82 7.22
C VAL A 157 -3.33 5.74 7.97
N ALA A 158 -2.01 5.90 8.01
CA ALA A 158 -1.11 5.03 8.78
C ALA A 158 -1.30 5.24 10.28
N LEU A 159 -1.20 4.15 11.05
CA LEU A 159 -1.28 4.21 12.51
C LEU A 159 0.00 4.80 13.08
N LYS A 160 -0.13 5.60 14.14
CA LYS A 160 1.00 6.18 14.91
C LYS A 160 1.27 5.38 16.17
#